data_AF-A0A4R0IUZ4-F1
#
_entry.id   AF-A0A4R0IUZ4-F1
#
_cell.length_a   1.000
_cell.length_b   1.000
_cell.length_c   1.000
_cell.angle_alpha   90.00
_cell.angle_beta   90.00
_cell.angle_gamma   90.00
#
_symmetry.space_group_name_H-M   'P 1'
#
loop_
_entity.id
_entity.type
_entity.pdbx_description
1 polymer ?
#
loop_
_entity_poly.entity_id
_entity_poly.type
_entity_poly.pdbx_seq_one_letter_code
_entity_poly.pdbx_strand_id
1 'polypeptide(L)'
;MISIREIDPADLALFDEWYDAHRAGAVAGREAPLVGAREALGFSLRNPGPLKQRIPVGAFEDDRVLGTMLFEYRLTDNLDSVEVEIDVPPAHRRRGIGTALWQWAVTRSAQLGRTIVQTEVAVPADPAPGAVFADRLGFQLEHVEEHLVVPLPYDDLRLEELRSTAGRPDGYRLTSWAGLCPPEHQQAYADLHTAMDLDVPTGGMTREVVPWTVEKLEASEVRIDRTHLALVTMAHTEAGEPAGYSLIYLSRGDVENAQQDDTLVLREHRGHNLGTHLKLANLEQLAKHRTTQRYLHTWTALTNAPMRKVNARFGFRAVEQHRELELRLPSLRPAARGVIVDPDDRILLVRFEFDDGPLWATPGGGLEAGETVVEGLRRELVEEVGLRDFADPPHLWHEEAVAEGHATGYDGVLNDYFLIRTDQFEPAGSMTAEELRAENVHELRWWTLAELADHGGRFAPRNLPDLLRQALASGPPTTPLGL
;
A
#
# COMPACT_ATOMS: atom_id res chain seq x y z
N MET A 1 15.01 14.66 -13.07
CA MET A 1 14.29 13.44 -13.50
C MET A 1 13.73 12.79 -12.26
N ILE A 2 12.52 12.24 -12.32
CA ILE A 2 11.94 11.54 -11.17
C ILE A 2 12.32 10.06 -11.23
N SER A 3 13.01 9.57 -10.20
CA SER A 3 13.29 8.15 -9.99
C SER A 3 12.47 7.61 -8.83
N ILE A 4 12.07 6.34 -8.90
CA ILE A 4 11.33 5.65 -7.84
C ILE A 4 12.22 4.56 -7.25
N ARG A 5 12.37 4.54 -5.93
CA ARG A 5 13.20 3.54 -5.24
C ARG A 5 12.65 3.20 -3.87
N GLU A 6 12.91 1.97 -3.45
CA GLU A 6 12.69 1.54 -2.07
C GLU A 6 13.56 2.39 -1.12
N ILE A 7 13.03 2.69 0.06
CA ILE A 7 13.76 3.36 1.13
C ILE A 7 14.30 2.28 2.07
N ASP A 8 15.59 2.33 2.39
CA ASP A 8 16.10 1.57 3.52
C ASP A 8 15.69 2.29 4.82
N PRO A 9 14.78 1.72 5.64
CA PRO A 9 14.35 2.37 6.87
C PRO A 9 15.44 2.39 7.96
N ALA A 10 16.59 1.74 7.75
CA ALA A 10 17.77 1.83 8.61
C ALA A 10 18.63 3.07 8.30
N ASP A 11 18.52 3.65 7.10
CA ASP A 11 19.03 5.00 6.81
C ASP A 11 18.10 6.03 7.46
N LEU A 12 18.46 6.45 8.68
CA LEU A 12 17.61 7.33 9.48
C LEU A 12 17.40 8.70 8.83
N ALA A 13 18.40 9.24 8.12
CA ALA A 13 18.29 10.55 7.50
C ALA A 13 17.32 10.49 6.30
N LEU A 14 17.47 9.46 5.47
CA LEU A 14 16.57 9.24 4.34
C LEU A 14 15.15 8.90 4.80
N PHE A 15 15.02 8.06 5.83
CA PHE A 15 13.72 7.76 6.44
C PHE A 15 13.06 9.03 6.99
N ASP A 16 13.82 9.92 7.62
CA ASP A 16 13.28 11.15 8.19
C ASP A 16 12.75 12.10 7.11
N GLU A 17 13.47 12.24 6.01
CA GLU A 17 13.04 13.03 4.85
C GLU A 17 11.80 12.41 4.19
N TRP A 18 11.80 11.08 4.03
CA TRP A 18 10.64 10.35 3.52
C TRP A 18 9.41 10.54 4.42
N TYR A 19 9.57 10.41 5.73
CA TYR A 19 8.46 10.59 6.67
C TYR A 19 7.91 12.03 6.62
N ASP A 20 8.77 13.04 6.49
CA ASP A 20 8.33 14.43 6.35
C ASP A 20 7.48 14.64 5.09
N ALA A 21 7.89 14.05 3.96
CA ALA A 21 7.13 14.10 2.72
C ALA A 21 5.80 13.33 2.83
N HIS A 22 5.81 12.11 3.40
CA HIS A 22 4.60 11.31 3.67
C HIS A 22 3.61 12.10 4.52
N ARG A 23 4.06 12.61 5.68
CA ARG A 23 3.21 13.38 6.58
C ARG A 23 2.69 14.64 5.91
N ALA A 24 3.51 15.37 5.16
CA ALA A 24 3.08 16.58 4.45
C ALA A 24 2.02 16.30 3.37
N GLY A 25 2.07 15.13 2.71
CA GLY A 25 1.02 14.67 1.82
C GLY A 25 -0.26 14.27 2.57
N ALA A 26 -0.10 13.43 3.59
CA ALA A 26 -1.18 12.77 4.34
C ALA A 26 -2.04 13.74 5.16
N VAL A 27 -1.48 14.86 5.65
CA VAL A 27 -2.21 15.84 6.48
C VAL A 27 -2.82 16.99 5.66
N ALA A 28 -2.45 17.14 4.39
CA ALA A 28 -2.75 18.35 3.64
C ALA A 28 -4.25 18.56 3.41
N GLY A 29 -4.78 19.65 3.97
CA GLY A 29 -6.18 20.05 3.83
C GLY A 29 -7.15 19.31 4.76
N ARG A 30 -6.64 18.52 5.72
CA ARG A 30 -7.43 17.78 6.70
C ARG A 30 -7.49 18.55 8.02
N GLU A 31 -8.65 18.54 8.67
CA GLU A 31 -8.88 19.28 9.92
C GLU A 31 -8.20 18.61 11.12
N ALA A 32 -8.37 17.30 11.26
CA ALA A 32 -7.85 16.51 12.37
C ALA A 32 -7.28 15.18 11.87
N PRO A 33 -6.23 15.19 11.03
CA PRO A 33 -5.67 13.96 10.47
C PRO A 33 -5.03 13.11 11.57
N LEU A 34 -5.33 11.81 11.58
CA LEU A 34 -4.55 10.83 12.33
C LEU A 34 -3.51 10.21 11.39
N VAL A 35 -2.22 10.43 11.67
CA VAL A 35 -1.09 9.89 10.91
C VAL A 35 -0.16 9.19 11.89
N GLY A 36 0.31 8.00 11.55
CA GLY A 36 1.19 7.22 12.42
C GLY A 36 2.43 8.03 12.85
N ALA A 37 2.75 8.01 14.14
CA ALA A 37 3.92 8.69 14.68
C ALA A 37 5.21 8.17 14.03
N ARG A 38 6.18 9.07 13.81
CA ARG A 38 7.46 8.80 13.14
C ARG A 38 8.17 7.58 13.75
N GLU A 39 8.26 7.53 15.07
CA GLU A 39 8.93 6.47 15.81
C GLU A 39 8.20 5.13 15.63
N ALA A 40 6.87 5.16 15.64
CA ALA A 40 6.05 3.96 15.50
C ALA A 40 6.14 3.37 14.08
N LEU A 41 6.02 4.22 13.05
CA LEU A 41 6.16 3.79 11.66
C LEU A 41 7.58 3.30 11.39
N GLY A 42 8.60 4.05 11.81
CA GLY A 42 10.00 3.62 11.66
C GLY A 42 10.31 2.31 12.38
N PHE A 43 9.78 2.10 13.60
CA PHE A 43 9.92 0.82 14.30
C PHE A 43 9.27 -0.32 13.50
N SER A 44 8.05 -0.10 12.99
CA SER A 44 7.34 -1.13 12.21
C SER A 44 8.10 -1.53 10.95
N LEU A 45 8.71 -0.57 10.25
CA LEU A 45 9.46 -0.80 9.01
C LEU A 45 10.79 -1.51 9.26
N ARG A 46 11.52 -1.13 10.31
CA ARG A 46 12.81 -1.78 10.67
C ARG A 46 12.66 -3.15 11.33
N ASN A 47 11.47 -3.48 11.82
CA ASN A 47 11.21 -4.74 12.52
C ASN A 47 9.99 -5.42 11.89
N PRO A 48 10.06 -5.95 10.67
CA PRO A 48 8.92 -6.61 10.03
C PRO A 48 8.43 -7.81 10.86
N GLY A 49 7.11 -8.04 10.86
CA GLY A 49 6.50 -9.19 11.52
C GLY A 49 6.34 -10.37 10.56
N PRO A 50 5.95 -11.56 11.05
CA PRO A 50 5.80 -12.75 10.19
C PRO A 50 4.53 -12.75 9.33
N LEU A 51 3.59 -11.85 9.59
CA LEU A 51 2.26 -11.84 8.95
C LEU A 51 2.19 -10.96 7.70
N LYS A 52 3.06 -9.96 7.60
CA LYS A 52 3.02 -8.97 6.53
C LYS A 52 4.36 -8.30 6.31
N GLN A 53 4.57 -7.84 5.09
CA GLN A 53 5.71 -7.02 4.69
C GLN A 53 5.23 -5.62 4.34
N ARG A 54 6.05 -4.62 4.69
CA ARG A 54 5.83 -3.21 4.37
C ARG A 54 7.09 -2.67 3.69
N ILE A 55 6.92 -2.02 2.55
CA ILE A 55 8.00 -1.45 1.76
C ILE A 55 7.74 0.06 1.65
N PRO A 56 8.57 0.90 2.29
CA PRO A 56 8.53 2.34 2.08
C PRO A 56 9.21 2.65 0.75
N VAL A 57 8.55 3.44 -0.11
CA VAL A 57 9.03 3.79 -1.45
C VAL A 57 9.02 5.30 -1.59
N GLY A 58 10.08 5.87 -2.15
CA GLY A 58 10.20 7.30 -2.40
C GLY A 58 10.26 7.62 -3.89
N ALA A 59 9.68 8.77 -4.26
CA ALA A 59 9.90 9.41 -5.53
C ALA A 59 10.92 10.54 -5.35
N PHE A 60 11.99 10.50 -6.14
CA PHE A 60 13.16 11.35 -5.98
C PHE A 60 13.37 12.24 -7.17
N GLU A 61 13.77 13.48 -6.94
CA GLU A 61 14.44 14.30 -7.94
C GLU A 61 15.82 14.62 -7.39
N ASP A 62 16.84 14.12 -8.07
CA ASP A 62 18.18 13.99 -7.52
C ASP A 62 18.14 13.18 -6.21
N ASP A 63 18.65 13.71 -5.11
CA ASP A 63 18.62 13.03 -3.80
C ASP A 63 17.40 13.39 -2.94
N ARG A 64 16.52 14.28 -3.41
CA ARG A 64 15.42 14.82 -2.62
C ARG A 64 14.13 14.02 -2.78
N VAL A 65 13.48 13.67 -1.67
CA VAL A 65 12.15 13.03 -1.66
C VAL A 65 11.08 14.07 -2.01
N LEU A 66 10.30 13.80 -3.05
CA LEU A 66 9.20 14.64 -3.51
C LEU A 66 7.81 14.05 -3.30
N GLY A 67 7.74 12.76 -3.03
CA GLY A 67 6.51 12.01 -2.78
C GLY A 67 6.86 10.62 -2.29
N THR A 68 5.89 9.96 -1.69
CA THR A 68 6.11 8.72 -0.95
C THR A 68 4.99 7.74 -1.22
N MET A 69 5.31 6.46 -1.05
CA MET A 69 4.33 5.40 -1.01
C MET A 69 4.68 4.41 0.09
N LEU A 70 3.65 3.91 0.78
CA LEU A 70 3.76 2.72 1.60
C LEU A 70 3.07 1.57 0.84
N PHE A 71 3.84 0.52 0.53
CA PHE A 71 3.35 -0.67 -0.15
C PHE A 71 3.37 -1.84 0.84
N GLU A 72 2.21 -2.41 1.13
CA GLU A 72 2.04 -3.47 2.12
C GLU A 72 1.41 -4.72 1.50
N TYR A 73 1.82 -5.89 1.96
CA TYR A 73 1.18 -7.14 1.57
C TYR A 73 1.29 -8.22 2.64
N ARG A 74 0.29 -9.10 2.67
CA ARG A 74 0.14 -10.19 3.65
C ARG A 74 0.93 -11.43 3.23
N LEU A 75 1.57 -12.11 4.19
CA LEU A 75 2.46 -13.26 3.95
C LEU A 75 1.78 -14.61 4.21
N THR A 76 0.68 -14.62 4.95
CA THR A 76 0.03 -15.87 5.43
C THR A 76 -1.43 -16.03 5.02
N ASP A 77 -2.07 -14.94 4.59
CA ASP A 77 -3.47 -14.84 4.21
C ASP A 77 -3.60 -13.75 3.15
N ASN A 78 -4.75 -13.62 2.48
CA ASN A 78 -4.99 -12.56 1.47
C ASN A 78 -3.82 -12.43 0.47
N LEU A 79 -3.34 -13.57 -0.03
CA LEU A 79 -2.09 -13.64 -0.81
C LEU A 79 -2.21 -12.99 -2.18
N ASP A 80 -3.44 -12.70 -2.64
CA ASP A 80 -3.72 -12.06 -3.93
C ASP A 80 -3.72 -10.53 -3.85
N SER A 81 -3.70 -9.93 -2.64
CA SER A 81 -3.88 -8.49 -2.45
C SER A 81 -2.66 -7.73 -1.94
N VAL A 82 -2.58 -6.45 -2.30
CA VAL A 82 -1.65 -5.47 -1.73
C VAL A 82 -2.42 -4.23 -1.26
N GLU A 83 -1.89 -3.55 -0.26
CA GLU A 83 -2.33 -2.23 0.17
C GLU A 83 -1.33 -1.17 -0.32
N VAL A 84 -1.85 -0.10 -0.93
CA VAL A 84 -1.04 0.98 -1.49
C VAL A 84 -1.52 2.33 -0.95
N GLU A 85 -0.64 3.04 -0.25
CA GLU A 85 -0.87 4.41 0.20
C GLU A 85 0.12 5.35 -0.50
N ILE A 86 -0.36 6.32 -1.27
CA ILE A 86 0.48 7.30 -1.99
C ILE A 86 0.25 8.70 -1.43
N ASP A 87 1.32 9.33 -0.96
CA ASP A 87 1.32 10.68 -0.43
C ASP A 87 2.26 11.59 -1.20
N VAL A 88 1.70 12.61 -1.83
CA VAL A 88 2.47 13.66 -2.53
C VAL A 88 2.19 15.00 -1.86
N PRO A 89 3.21 15.65 -1.25
CA PRO A 89 3.12 17.00 -0.73
C PRO A 89 2.47 17.97 -1.74
N PRO A 90 1.58 18.89 -1.31
CA PRO A 90 0.86 19.78 -2.21
C PRO A 90 1.73 20.53 -3.23
N ALA A 91 2.93 20.95 -2.83
CA ALA A 91 3.88 21.67 -3.66
C ALA A 91 4.47 20.85 -4.83
N HIS A 92 4.31 19.51 -4.80
CA HIS A 92 4.88 18.60 -5.79
C HIS A 92 3.81 17.85 -6.60
N ARG A 93 2.52 18.07 -6.30
CA ARG A 93 1.41 17.43 -7.02
C ARG A 93 1.38 17.84 -8.49
N ARG A 94 0.75 17.01 -9.32
CA ARG A 94 0.55 17.23 -10.77
C ARG A 94 1.84 17.30 -11.61
N ARG A 95 2.93 16.71 -11.10
CA ARG A 95 4.21 16.54 -11.81
C ARG A 95 4.46 15.10 -12.31
N GLY A 96 3.44 14.24 -12.30
CA GLY A 96 3.58 12.82 -12.65
C GLY A 96 4.08 11.90 -11.51
N ILE A 97 4.47 12.45 -10.35
CA ILE A 97 5.00 11.68 -9.21
C ILE A 97 4.06 10.55 -8.77
N GLY A 98 2.77 10.85 -8.56
CA GLY A 98 1.79 9.83 -8.14
C GLY A 98 1.63 8.72 -9.19
N THR A 99 1.70 9.06 -10.49
CA THR A 99 1.67 8.09 -11.59
C THR A 99 2.91 7.22 -11.58
N ALA A 100 4.10 7.78 -11.36
CA ALA A 100 5.34 7.02 -11.30
C ALA A 100 5.38 6.05 -10.10
N LEU A 101 4.90 6.49 -8.92
CA LEU A 101 4.72 5.61 -7.76
C LEU A 101 3.71 4.49 -8.03
N TRP A 102 2.60 4.82 -8.71
CA TRP A 102 1.61 3.83 -9.12
C TRP A 102 2.18 2.77 -10.07
N GLN A 103 2.92 3.17 -11.09
CA GLN A 103 3.58 2.23 -12.03
C GLN A 103 4.52 1.27 -11.30
N TRP A 104 5.30 1.78 -10.35
CA TRP A 104 6.12 0.92 -9.48
C TRP A 104 5.27 -0.09 -8.71
N ALA A 105 4.12 0.34 -8.16
CA ALA A 105 3.22 -0.53 -7.41
C ALA A 105 2.63 -1.63 -8.31
N VAL A 106 2.24 -1.31 -9.55
CA VAL A 106 1.76 -2.29 -10.53
C VAL A 106 2.84 -3.32 -10.86
N THR A 107 4.06 -2.89 -11.15
CA THR A 107 5.19 -3.81 -11.39
C THR A 107 5.47 -4.68 -10.16
N ARG A 108 5.50 -4.10 -8.97
CA ARG A 108 5.75 -4.86 -7.74
C ARG A 108 4.65 -5.88 -7.44
N SER A 109 3.39 -5.52 -7.67
CA SER A 109 2.25 -6.44 -7.55
C SER A 109 2.39 -7.61 -8.51
N ALA A 110 2.73 -7.35 -9.77
CA ALA A 110 2.95 -8.40 -10.78
C ALA A 110 4.11 -9.34 -10.40
N GLN A 111 5.24 -8.82 -9.89
CA GLN A 111 6.36 -9.63 -9.38
C GLN A 111 5.95 -10.55 -8.23
N LEU A 112 5.01 -10.09 -7.39
CA LEU A 112 4.49 -10.86 -6.26
C LEU A 112 3.33 -11.78 -6.64
N GLY A 113 2.87 -11.76 -7.90
CA GLY A 113 1.70 -12.51 -8.36
C GLY A 113 0.37 -12.00 -7.77
N ARG A 114 0.30 -10.73 -7.37
CA ARG A 114 -0.85 -10.12 -6.70
C ARG A 114 -1.68 -9.31 -7.69
N THR A 115 -2.98 -9.57 -7.70
CA THR A 115 -3.92 -9.02 -8.70
C THR A 115 -4.98 -8.12 -8.08
N ILE A 116 -4.99 -7.94 -6.76
CA ILE A 116 -5.92 -7.06 -6.06
C ILE A 116 -5.13 -5.94 -5.40
N VAL A 117 -5.47 -4.68 -5.70
CA VAL A 117 -4.89 -3.51 -5.05
C VAL A 117 -5.96 -2.80 -4.25
N GLN A 118 -5.69 -2.57 -2.98
CA GLN A 118 -6.59 -1.92 -2.04
C GLN A 118 -5.95 -0.63 -1.52
N THR A 119 -6.78 0.37 -1.23
CA THR A 119 -6.32 1.64 -0.67
C THR A 119 -7.45 2.31 0.11
N GLU A 120 -7.08 3.12 1.09
CA GLU A 120 -7.99 4.02 1.79
C GLU A 120 -7.66 5.47 1.43
N VAL A 121 -8.67 6.25 1.04
CA VAL A 121 -8.52 7.65 0.68
C VAL A 121 -9.31 8.54 1.65
N ALA A 122 -8.61 9.41 2.36
CA ALA A 122 -9.22 10.49 3.13
C ALA A 122 -9.79 11.59 2.21
N VAL A 123 -11.05 11.95 2.42
CA VAL A 123 -11.83 12.93 1.65
C VAL A 123 -12.38 14.01 2.60
N PRO A 124 -11.58 15.04 2.93
CA PRO A 124 -12.03 16.15 3.78
C PRO A 124 -13.00 17.09 3.05
N ALA A 125 -12.87 17.21 1.73
CA ALA A 125 -13.78 17.96 0.87
C ALA A 125 -13.72 17.43 -0.56
N ASP A 126 -14.84 17.51 -1.28
CA ASP A 126 -14.90 17.16 -2.70
C ASP A 126 -14.62 18.40 -3.59
N PRO A 127 -13.80 18.26 -4.66
CA PRO A 127 -13.04 17.07 -5.03
C PRO A 127 -11.75 16.91 -4.20
N ALA A 128 -11.52 15.71 -3.65
CA ALA A 128 -10.24 15.36 -3.02
C ALA A 128 -9.22 14.89 -4.08
N PRO A 129 -7.97 15.40 -4.09
CA PRO A 129 -6.97 15.02 -5.10
C PRO A 129 -6.69 13.52 -5.19
N GLY A 130 -6.63 12.82 -4.05
CA GLY A 130 -6.43 11.36 -4.00
C GLY A 130 -7.60 10.61 -4.61
N ALA A 131 -8.84 11.00 -4.29
CA ALA A 131 -10.04 10.35 -4.83
C ALA A 131 -10.15 10.52 -6.36
N VAL A 132 -9.84 11.72 -6.87
CA VAL A 132 -9.78 11.97 -8.33
C VAL A 132 -8.67 11.18 -9.01
N PHE A 133 -7.56 10.92 -8.30
CA PHE A 133 -6.47 10.11 -8.84
C PHE A 133 -6.86 8.63 -8.90
N ALA A 134 -7.41 8.08 -7.83
CA ALA A 134 -7.87 6.69 -7.78
C ALA A 134 -8.98 6.40 -8.82
N ASP A 135 -9.95 7.30 -8.98
CA ASP A 135 -11.00 7.21 -10.01
C ASP A 135 -10.43 7.11 -11.43
N ARG A 136 -9.40 7.90 -11.74
CA ARG A 136 -8.71 7.85 -13.06
C ARG A 136 -7.94 6.55 -13.29
N LEU A 137 -7.49 5.90 -12.22
CA LEU A 137 -6.84 4.59 -12.28
C LEU A 137 -7.87 3.45 -12.39
N GLY A 138 -9.16 3.73 -12.23
CA GLY A 138 -10.25 2.76 -12.33
C GLY A 138 -10.59 2.04 -11.03
N PHE A 139 -10.10 2.52 -9.88
CA PHE A 139 -10.49 2.00 -8.57
C PHE A 139 -12.00 2.10 -8.37
N GLN A 140 -12.58 1.05 -7.79
CA GLN A 140 -13.98 0.98 -7.42
C GLN A 140 -14.15 1.33 -5.94
N LEU A 141 -15.22 2.05 -5.61
CA LEU A 141 -15.56 2.39 -4.24
C LEU A 141 -16.31 1.23 -3.59
N GLU A 142 -15.72 0.63 -2.56
CA GLU A 142 -16.27 -0.55 -1.90
C GLU A 142 -16.84 -0.23 -0.52
N HIS A 143 -16.21 0.71 0.21
CA HIS A 143 -16.64 1.08 1.56
C HIS A 143 -16.46 2.56 1.86
N VAL A 144 -17.31 3.11 2.74
CA VAL A 144 -17.23 4.50 3.20
C VAL A 144 -17.48 4.59 4.69
N GLU A 145 -16.54 5.22 5.37
CA GLU A 145 -16.61 5.53 6.79
C GLU A 145 -16.57 7.04 7.04
N GLU A 146 -17.20 7.49 8.12
CA GLU A 146 -16.96 8.82 8.67
C GLU A 146 -15.82 8.75 9.67
N HIS A 147 -14.77 9.55 9.45
CA HIS A 147 -13.77 9.83 10.47
C HIS A 147 -14.35 10.86 11.44
N LEU A 148 -14.46 10.49 12.70
CA LEU A 148 -15.08 11.28 13.75
C LEU A 148 -14.07 11.67 14.83
N VAL A 149 -14.21 12.88 15.38
CA VAL A 149 -13.39 13.35 16.50
C VAL A 149 -14.24 13.94 17.63
N VAL A 150 -13.73 13.85 18.85
CA VAL A 150 -14.22 14.58 20.03
C VAL A 150 -13.03 15.18 20.79
N PRO A 151 -13.11 16.44 21.27
CA PRO A 151 -12.02 17.06 22.00
C PRO A 151 -11.78 16.39 23.37
N LEU A 152 -10.52 16.45 23.83
CA LEU A 152 -10.05 16.01 25.13
C LEU A 152 -9.44 17.18 25.93
N PRO A 153 -9.60 17.28 27.27
CA PRO A 153 -10.43 16.42 28.12
C PRO A 153 -11.88 16.40 27.66
N TYR A 154 -12.55 15.29 27.94
CA TYR A 154 -13.97 15.17 27.71
C TYR A 154 -14.74 16.22 28.52
N ASP A 155 -15.89 16.64 28.01
CA ASP A 155 -16.81 17.49 28.77
C ASP A 155 -17.42 16.71 29.95
N ASP A 156 -17.12 17.14 31.18
CA ASP A 156 -17.58 16.52 32.42
C ASP A 156 -19.11 16.49 32.53
N LEU A 157 -19.81 17.53 32.07
CA LEU A 157 -21.28 17.57 32.10
C LEU A 157 -21.86 16.52 31.15
N ARG A 158 -21.24 16.34 29.99
CA ARG A 158 -21.64 15.32 29.03
C ARG A 158 -21.36 13.91 29.55
N LEU A 159 -20.22 13.69 30.20
CA LEU A 159 -19.92 12.40 30.83
C LEU A 159 -20.94 12.06 31.92
N GLU A 160 -21.34 13.04 32.74
CA GLU A 160 -22.35 12.84 33.78
C GLU A 160 -23.74 12.54 33.18
N GLU A 161 -24.13 13.23 32.11
CA GLU A 161 -25.35 12.94 31.36
C GLU A 161 -25.32 11.52 30.76
N LEU A 162 -24.19 11.11 30.17
CA LEU A 162 -24.03 9.76 29.61
C LEU A 162 -24.13 8.69 30.70
N ARG A 163 -23.49 8.90 31.85
CA ARG A 163 -23.55 7.97 32.99
C ARG A 163 -24.98 7.86 33.54
N SER A 164 -25.64 9.00 33.79
CA SER A 164 -26.99 9.01 34.34
C SER A 164 -28.02 8.40 33.39
N THR A 165 -27.88 8.62 32.08
CA THR A 165 -28.77 8.03 31.06
C THR A 165 -28.42 6.59 30.69
N ALA A 166 -27.20 6.12 30.98
CA ALA A 166 -26.81 4.75 30.66
C ALA A 166 -27.48 3.71 31.55
N GLY A 167 -27.77 4.06 32.80
CA GLY A 167 -28.30 3.15 33.81
C GLY A 167 -27.22 2.31 34.47
N ARG A 168 -27.55 1.09 34.89
CA ARG A 168 -26.61 0.11 35.42
C ARG A 168 -26.44 -1.02 34.41
N PRO A 169 -25.23 -1.61 34.27
CA PRO A 169 -25.02 -2.78 33.42
C PRO A 169 -25.54 -4.05 34.12
N ASP A 170 -26.83 -4.09 34.48
CA ASP A 170 -27.41 -5.18 35.26
C ASP A 170 -27.27 -6.52 34.53
N GLY A 171 -26.78 -7.54 35.24
CA GLY A 171 -26.49 -8.86 34.68
C GLY A 171 -25.12 -8.98 34.00
N TYR A 172 -24.32 -7.91 34.03
CA TYR A 172 -22.98 -7.87 33.43
C TYR A 172 -21.92 -7.32 34.38
N ARG A 173 -20.71 -7.83 34.23
CA ARG A 173 -19.50 -7.35 34.88
C ARG A 173 -18.54 -6.78 33.84
N LEU A 174 -18.00 -5.60 34.11
CA LEU A 174 -16.96 -4.99 33.29
C LEU A 174 -15.59 -5.23 33.94
N THR A 175 -14.64 -5.72 33.14
CA THR A 175 -13.23 -5.83 33.53
C THR A 175 -12.43 -4.90 32.62
N SER A 176 -11.48 -4.14 33.17
CA SER A 176 -10.63 -3.25 32.39
C SER A 176 -9.16 -3.47 32.71
N TRP A 177 -8.32 -3.32 31.69
CA TRP A 177 -6.87 -3.38 31.82
C TRP A 177 -6.20 -2.39 30.85
N ALA A 178 -4.92 -2.11 31.11
CA ALA A 178 -4.07 -1.30 30.25
C ALA A 178 -2.82 -2.11 29.89
N GLY A 179 -2.46 -2.14 28.61
CA GLY A 179 -1.40 -2.99 28.05
C GLY A 179 -1.93 -4.36 27.61
N LEU A 180 -1.11 -5.39 27.80
CA LEU A 180 -1.38 -6.76 27.36
C LEU A 180 -2.62 -7.35 28.04
N CYS A 181 -3.36 -8.20 27.32
CA CYS A 181 -4.49 -8.93 27.86
C CYS A 181 -4.07 -9.90 28.98
N PRO A 182 -4.72 -9.85 30.16
CA PRO A 182 -4.51 -10.84 31.21
C PRO A 182 -4.76 -12.28 30.70
N PRO A 183 -3.95 -13.29 31.10
CA PRO A 183 -4.06 -14.65 30.60
C PRO A 183 -5.45 -15.27 30.70
N GLU A 184 -6.18 -14.97 31.79
CA GLU A 184 -7.54 -15.46 32.03
C GLU A 184 -8.59 -14.93 31.03
N HIS A 185 -8.26 -13.90 30.25
CA HIS A 185 -9.16 -13.25 29.31
C HIS A 185 -8.78 -13.48 27.83
N GLN A 186 -7.59 -14.02 27.55
CA GLN A 186 -7.05 -14.11 26.19
C GLN A 186 -7.93 -14.90 25.22
N GLN A 187 -8.44 -16.07 25.62
CA GLN A 187 -9.28 -16.88 24.74
C GLN A 187 -10.57 -16.13 24.37
N ALA A 188 -11.27 -15.61 25.38
CA ALA A 188 -12.48 -14.83 25.17
C ALA A 188 -12.23 -13.57 24.32
N TYR A 189 -11.09 -12.92 24.52
CA TYR A 189 -10.73 -11.73 23.75
C TYR A 189 -10.40 -12.07 22.29
N ALA A 190 -9.70 -13.18 22.02
CA ALA A 190 -9.47 -13.69 20.67
C ALA A 190 -10.79 -14.07 19.96
N ASP A 191 -11.71 -14.71 20.67
CA ASP A 191 -13.04 -15.05 20.13
C ASP A 191 -13.83 -13.78 19.79
N LEU A 192 -13.76 -12.74 20.63
CA LEU A 192 -14.39 -11.44 20.39
C LEU A 192 -13.76 -10.68 19.22
N HIS A 193 -12.43 -10.72 19.05
CA HIS A 193 -11.75 -10.17 17.87
C HIS A 193 -12.21 -10.86 16.58
N THR A 194 -12.35 -12.20 16.61
CA THR A 194 -12.92 -12.95 15.48
C THR A 194 -14.37 -12.53 15.21
N ALA A 195 -15.18 -12.35 16.24
CA ALA A 195 -16.55 -11.89 16.09
C ALA A 195 -16.63 -10.44 15.56
N MET A 196 -15.67 -9.57 15.92
CA MET A 196 -15.55 -8.21 15.40
C MET A 196 -15.28 -8.23 13.89
N ASP A 197 -14.28 -8.98 13.44
CA ASP A 197 -13.94 -9.13 12.01
C ASP A 197 -15.12 -9.67 11.17
N LEU A 198 -16.06 -10.40 11.79
CA LEU A 198 -17.25 -10.95 11.12
C LEU A 198 -18.47 -10.02 11.14
N ASP A 199 -18.59 -9.13 12.12
CA ASP A 199 -19.77 -8.29 12.35
C ASP A 199 -19.62 -6.87 11.81
N VAL A 200 -18.39 -6.36 11.69
CA VAL A 200 -18.13 -5.01 11.14
C VAL A 200 -18.43 -4.99 9.64
N PRO A 201 -19.20 -4.00 9.14
CA PRO A 201 -19.38 -3.82 7.72
C PRO A 201 -18.06 -3.42 7.05
N THR A 202 -17.58 -4.22 6.08
CA THR A 202 -16.38 -3.94 5.27
C THR A 202 -16.70 -3.62 3.81
N GLY A 203 -17.98 -3.41 3.50
CA GLY A 203 -18.41 -3.13 2.12
C GLY A 203 -18.20 -4.33 1.19
N GLY A 204 -17.78 -4.05 -0.04
CA GLY A 204 -17.46 -5.07 -1.06
C GLY A 204 -15.98 -5.45 -1.16
N MET A 205 -15.15 -5.00 -0.21
CA MET A 205 -13.70 -5.28 -0.21
C MET A 205 -13.41 -6.79 -0.20
N THR A 206 -12.49 -7.23 -1.05
CA THR A 206 -12.05 -8.63 -1.07
C THR A 206 -11.14 -8.91 0.13
N ARG A 207 -11.64 -9.68 1.10
CA ARG A 207 -10.87 -10.06 2.28
C ARG A 207 -11.22 -11.48 2.74
N GLU A 208 -10.19 -12.28 2.96
CA GLU A 208 -10.27 -13.52 3.72
C GLU A 208 -10.28 -13.18 5.22
N VAL A 209 -11.34 -13.58 5.92
CA VAL A 209 -11.42 -13.48 7.37
C VAL A 209 -10.70 -14.67 8.00
N VAL A 210 -9.60 -14.39 8.68
CA VAL A 210 -8.83 -15.41 9.38
C VAL A 210 -9.10 -15.30 10.88
N PRO A 211 -9.62 -16.36 11.54
CA PRO A 211 -9.88 -16.33 12.97
C PRO A 211 -8.64 -15.99 13.80
N TRP A 212 -8.87 -15.24 14.86
CA TRP A 212 -7.90 -14.95 15.90
C TRP A 212 -7.70 -16.17 16.79
N THR A 213 -6.45 -16.44 17.13
CA THR A 213 -6.08 -17.42 18.16
C THR A 213 -5.37 -16.68 19.29
N VAL A 214 -5.24 -17.31 20.46
CA VAL A 214 -4.50 -16.73 21.59
C VAL A 214 -3.07 -16.39 21.19
N GLU A 215 -2.40 -17.27 20.43
CA GLU A 215 -1.02 -17.04 19.98
C GLU A 215 -0.91 -15.83 19.04
N LYS A 216 -1.88 -15.64 18.13
CA LYS A 216 -1.93 -14.45 17.26
C LYS A 216 -2.21 -13.18 18.04
N LEU A 217 -3.12 -13.25 19.01
CA LEU A 217 -3.45 -12.15 19.90
C LEU A 217 -2.21 -11.71 20.69
N GLU A 218 -1.53 -12.64 21.36
CA GLU A 218 -0.31 -12.37 22.13
C GLU A 218 0.80 -11.76 21.27
N ALA A 219 1.06 -12.33 20.10
CA ALA A 219 2.07 -11.83 19.17
C ALA A 219 1.75 -10.40 18.69
N SER A 220 0.47 -10.13 18.42
CA SER A 220 -0.03 -8.80 18.03
C SER A 220 0.12 -7.80 19.18
N GLU A 221 -0.36 -8.14 20.39
CA GLU A 221 -0.33 -7.26 21.56
C GLU A 221 1.10 -6.89 21.97
N VAL A 222 2.03 -7.86 22.00
CA VAL A 222 3.44 -7.60 22.32
C VAL A 222 4.08 -6.64 21.32
N ARG A 223 3.71 -6.74 20.04
CA ARG A 223 4.22 -5.84 19.00
C ARG A 223 3.61 -4.44 19.14
N ILE A 224 2.31 -4.34 19.35
CA ILE A 224 1.59 -3.07 19.50
C ILE A 224 2.05 -2.33 20.76
N ASP A 225 2.26 -3.03 21.88
CA ASP A 225 2.67 -2.45 23.17
C ASP A 225 3.98 -1.66 23.10
N ARG A 226 4.85 -1.95 22.11
CA ARG A 226 6.08 -1.18 21.86
C ARG A 226 5.83 0.27 21.47
N THR A 227 4.71 0.54 20.81
CA THR A 227 4.43 1.85 20.19
C THR A 227 3.13 2.47 20.70
N HIS A 228 2.23 1.67 21.28
CA HIS A 228 0.95 2.11 21.80
C HIS A 228 0.71 1.50 23.19
N LEU A 229 -0.12 2.15 23.99
CA LEU A 229 -0.76 1.56 25.16
C LEU A 229 -2.21 1.25 24.78
N ALA A 230 -2.56 -0.04 24.78
CA ALA A 230 -3.94 -0.48 24.62
C ALA A 230 -4.70 -0.27 25.93
N LEU A 231 -5.86 0.34 25.89
CA LEU A 231 -6.79 0.46 27.01
C LEU A 231 -8.02 -0.36 26.64
N VAL A 232 -8.29 -1.43 27.36
CA VAL A 232 -9.38 -2.34 27.03
C VAL A 232 -10.37 -2.42 28.17
N THR A 233 -11.65 -2.44 27.83
CA THR A 233 -12.71 -2.85 28.74
C THR A 233 -13.49 -3.98 28.09
N MET A 234 -13.69 -5.08 28.82
CA MET A 234 -14.46 -6.24 28.39
C MET A 234 -15.67 -6.45 29.29
N ALA A 235 -16.82 -6.77 28.69
CA ALA A 235 -18.05 -7.14 29.39
C ALA A 235 -18.19 -8.66 29.44
N HIS A 236 -18.57 -9.17 30.60
CA HIS A 236 -18.97 -10.56 30.81
C HIS A 236 -20.37 -10.62 31.42
N THR A 237 -21.09 -11.71 31.19
CA THR A 237 -22.28 -12.03 31.99
C THR A 237 -21.87 -12.35 33.44
N GLU A 238 -22.82 -12.35 34.39
CA GLU A 238 -22.52 -12.80 35.76
C GLU A 238 -22.07 -14.28 35.84
N ALA A 239 -22.37 -15.07 34.81
CA ALA A 239 -21.88 -16.45 34.67
C ALA A 239 -20.45 -16.53 34.12
N GLY A 240 -19.88 -15.41 33.67
CA GLY A 240 -18.50 -15.32 33.15
C GLY A 240 -18.37 -15.46 31.63
N GLU A 241 -19.48 -15.50 30.88
CA GLU A 241 -19.44 -15.58 29.41
C GLU A 241 -19.11 -14.20 28.81
N PRO A 242 -18.27 -14.10 27.76
CA PRO A 242 -17.96 -12.82 27.13
C PRO A 242 -19.18 -12.25 26.40
N ALA A 243 -19.37 -10.93 26.49
CA ALA A 243 -20.50 -10.22 25.89
C ALA A 243 -20.08 -9.09 24.91
N GLY A 244 -18.86 -8.58 25.01
CA GLY A 244 -18.36 -7.49 24.18
C GLY A 244 -17.12 -6.81 24.76
N TYR A 245 -16.49 -5.92 23.98
CA TYR A 245 -15.34 -5.14 24.43
C TYR A 245 -15.29 -3.75 23.78
N SER A 246 -14.48 -2.86 24.35
CA SER A 246 -14.09 -1.57 23.77
C SER A 246 -12.58 -1.40 23.93
N LEU A 247 -11.96 -0.79 22.92
CA LEU A 247 -10.52 -0.60 22.83
C LEU A 247 -10.18 0.85 22.47
N ILE A 248 -9.24 1.44 23.21
CA ILE A 248 -8.60 2.70 22.88
C ILE A 248 -7.09 2.48 22.79
N TYR A 249 -6.47 2.98 21.74
CA TYR A 249 -5.03 3.09 21.62
C TYR A 249 -4.54 4.50 21.98
N LEU A 250 -3.56 4.55 22.88
CA LEU A 250 -2.74 5.72 23.14
C LEU A 250 -1.37 5.51 22.52
N SER A 251 -1.04 6.26 21.47
CA SER A 251 0.31 6.22 20.91
C SER A 251 1.32 6.71 21.94
N ARG A 252 2.49 6.08 21.97
CA ARG A 252 3.64 6.52 22.78
C ARG A 252 4.42 7.64 22.08
N GLY A 253 4.21 7.84 20.77
CA GLY A 253 4.85 8.88 19.96
C GLY A 253 3.91 10.03 19.54
N ASP A 254 2.60 9.81 19.51
CA ASP A 254 1.61 10.87 19.25
C ASP A 254 1.10 11.47 20.57
N VAL A 255 1.45 12.74 20.78
CA VAL A 255 1.06 13.51 21.97
C VAL A 255 -0.27 14.24 21.80
N GLU A 256 -0.80 14.34 20.58
CA GLU A 256 -2.01 15.10 20.28
C GLU A 256 -3.25 14.21 20.18
N ASN A 257 -3.10 12.94 19.80
CA ASN A 257 -4.25 12.11 19.44
C ASN A 257 -4.33 10.79 20.23
N ALA A 258 -5.57 10.38 20.51
CA ALA A 258 -5.94 9.05 20.97
C ALA A 258 -6.92 8.43 19.96
N GLN A 259 -6.90 7.11 19.81
CA GLN A 259 -7.79 6.41 18.87
C GLN A 259 -8.70 5.46 19.64
N GLN A 260 -10.01 5.67 19.56
CA GLN A 260 -10.99 4.65 19.89
C GLN A 260 -11.20 3.78 18.65
N ASP A 261 -10.72 2.56 18.77
CA ASP A 261 -10.79 1.53 17.74
C ASP A 261 -12.10 0.77 17.94
N ASP A 262 -12.02 -0.51 18.29
CA ASP A 262 -13.20 -1.36 18.38
C ASP A 262 -14.18 -1.00 19.50
N THR A 263 -15.46 -1.25 19.23
CA THR A 263 -16.49 -1.43 20.26
C THR A 263 -17.51 -2.44 19.79
N LEU A 264 -17.34 -3.69 20.23
CA LEU A 264 -18.21 -4.81 19.88
C LEU A 264 -19.17 -5.13 21.02
N VAL A 265 -20.43 -5.41 20.68
CA VAL A 265 -21.37 -6.13 21.54
C VAL A 265 -21.95 -7.28 20.74
N LEU A 266 -21.72 -8.50 21.22
CA LEU A 266 -22.24 -9.72 20.61
C LEU A 266 -23.76 -9.65 20.46
N ARG A 267 -24.27 -10.24 19.40
CA ARG A 267 -25.66 -10.09 18.96
C ARG A 267 -26.66 -10.46 20.05
N GLU A 268 -26.36 -11.50 20.82
CA GLU A 268 -27.17 -12.07 21.91
C GLU A 268 -27.28 -11.11 23.10
N HIS A 269 -26.32 -10.19 23.25
CA HIS A 269 -26.22 -9.25 24.36
C HIS A 269 -26.60 -7.81 23.97
N ARG A 270 -27.01 -7.55 22.72
CA ARG A 270 -27.50 -6.24 22.27
C ARG A 270 -28.82 -5.87 22.97
N GLY A 271 -29.10 -4.56 23.04
CA GLY A 271 -30.30 -4.03 23.71
C GLY A 271 -30.14 -3.69 25.19
N HIS A 272 -29.02 -4.06 25.82
CA HIS A 272 -28.70 -3.78 27.23
C HIS A 272 -27.85 -2.52 27.42
N ASN A 273 -27.73 -1.66 26.39
CA ASN A 273 -26.90 -0.46 26.39
C ASN A 273 -25.39 -0.70 26.71
N LEU A 274 -24.92 -1.94 26.57
CA LEU A 274 -23.54 -2.35 26.90
C LEU A 274 -22.47 -1.56 26.15
N GLY A 275 -22.69 -1.21 24.88
CA GLY A 275 -21.75 -0.39 24.13
C GLY A 275 -21.45 0.94 24.83
N THR A 276 -22.48 1.60 25.36
CA THR A 276 -22.31 2.86 26.13
C THR A 276 -21.50 2.61 27.41
N HIS A 277 -21.79 1.52 28.13
CA HIS A 277 -21.05 1.17 29.36
C HIS A 277 -19.58 0.85 29.10
N LEU A 278 -19.29 0.09 28.05
CA LEU A 278 -17.94 -0.24 27.60
C LEU A 278 -17.16 1.04 27.26
N LYS A 279 -17.73 1.93 26.44
CA LYS A 279 -17.10 3.20 26.09
C LYS A 279 -16.86 4.10 27.31
N LEU A 280 -17.83 4.23 28.23
CA LEU A 280 -17.67 5.03 29.44
C LEU A 280 -16.53 4.52 30.34
N ALA A 281 -16.47 3.21 30.58
CA ALA A 281 -15.40 2.60 31.36
C ALA A 281 -14.03 2.77 30.68
N ASN A 282 -13.98 2.72 29.36
CA ASN A 282 -12.75 2.91 28.59
C ASN A 282 -12.32 4.39 28.55
N LEU A 283 -13.25 5.35 28.54
CA LEU A 283 -12.98 6.77 28.75
C LEU A 283 -12.42 7.06 30.16
N GLU A 284 -12.85 6.31 31.18
CA GLU A 284 -12.26 6.41 32.52
C GLU A 284 -10.82 5.88 32.57
N GLN A 285 -10.49 4.85 31.78
CA GLN A 285 -9.09 4.43 31.56
C GLN A 285 -8.31 5.54 30.85
N LEU A 286 -8.86 6.09 29.76
CA LEU A 286 -8.24 7.17 29.00
C LEU A 286 -7.93 8.38 29.88
N ALA A 287 -8.86 8.78 30.75
CA ALA A 287 -8.65 9.89 31.68
C ALA A 287 -7.49 9.67 32.66
N LYS A 288 -7.21 8.41 33.04
CA LYS A 288 -6.08 8.04 33.94
C LYS A 288 -4.74 8.00 33.22
N HIS A 289 -4.73 7.64 31.93
CA HIS A 289 -3.50 7.35 31.17
C HIS A 289 -3.11 8.42 30.17
N ARG A 290 -4.05 9.24 29.68
CA ARG A 290 -3.74 10.35 28.77
C ARG A 290 -2.86 11.38 29.46
N THR A 291 -2.03 12.04 28.67
CA THR A 291 -1.17 13.13 29.17
C THR A 291 -1.52 14.44 28.51
N THR A 292 -1.42 14.49 27.19
CA THR A 292 -1.46 15.71 26.39
C THR A 292 -2.45 15.64 25.23
N GLN A 293 -3.04 14.46 24.99
CA GLN A 293 -3.95 14.21 23.89
C GLN A 293 -5.14 15.18 23.93
N ARG A 294 -5.38 15.79 22.76
CA ARG A 294 -6.36 16.84 22.46
C ARG A 294 -7.59 16.30 21.74
N TYR A 295 -7.46 15.18 21.03
CA TYR A 295 -8.57 14.56 20.31
C TYR A 295 -8.64 13.06 20.59
N LEU A 296 -9.86 12.55 20.68
CA LEU A 296 -10.17 11.13 20.56
C LEU A 296 -10.82 10.91 19.19
N HIS A 297 -10.22 10.04 18.38
CA HIS A 297 -10.62 9.69 17.03
C HIS A 297 -11.39 8.38 17.02
N THR A 298 -12.29 8.19 16.06
CA THR A 298 -12.90 6.89 15.76
C THR A 298 -13.44 6.92 14.33
N TRP A 299 -13.67 5.75 13.75
CA TRP A 299 -14.30 5.61 12.44
C TRP A 299 -15.62 4.86 12.56
N THR A 300 -16.53 5.15 11.63
CA THR A 300 -17.79 4.41 11.57
C THR A 300 -18.31 4.38 10.15
N ALA A 301 -18.44 3.17 9.60
CA ALA A 301 -19.21 2.88 8.39
C ALA A 301 -20.53 3.66 8.32
N LEU A 302 -20.80 4.28 7.17
CA LEU A 302 -22.06 5.01 6.93
C LEU A 302 -23.30 4.12 7.09
N THR A 303 -23.15 2.82 6.84
CA THR A 303 -24.19 1.80 6.97
C THR A 303 -24.44 1.37 8.43
N ASN A 304 -23.52 1.64 9.37
CA ASN A 304 -23.63 1.26 10.78
C ASN A 304 -24.43 2.29 11.60
N ALA A 305 -25.72 2.41 11.31
CA ALA A 305 -26.62 3.36 11.96
C ALA A 305 -26.65 3.26 13.52
N PRO A 306 -26.59 2.07 14.15
CA PRO A 306 -26.50 1.97 15.61
C PRO A 306 -25.24 2.63 16.18
N MET A 307 -24.06 2.33 15.63
CA MET A 307 -22.80 2.90 16.14
C MET A 307 -22.72 4.41 15.90
N ARG A 308 -23.22 4.90 14.76
CA ARG A 308 -23.31 6.35 14.49
C ARG A 308 -24.14 7.08 15.55
N LYS A 309 -25.27 6.51 15.99
CA LYS A 309 -26.08 7.06 17.09
C LYS A 309 -25.33 7.06 18.41
N VAL A 310 -24.59 6.00 18.72
CA VAL A 310 -23.76 5.94 19.93
C VAL A 310 -22.68 7.02 19.87
N ASN A 311 -21.89 7.10 18.81
CA ASN A 311 -20.82 8.10 18.68
C ASN A 311 -21.35 9.54 18.76
N ALA A 312 -22.50 9.83 18.14
CA ALA A 312 -23.16 11.14 18.28
C ALA A 312 -23.55 11.47 19.73
N ARG A 313 -24.06 10.48 20.51
CA ARG A 313 -24.33 10.67 21.95
C ARG A 313 -23.08 10.93 22.76
N PHE A 314 -21.96 10.35 22.36
CA PHE A 314 -20.65 10.66 22.95
C PHE A 314 -20.16 12.05 22.55
N GLY A 315 -20.65 12.64 21.45
CA GLY A 315 -20.30 14.00 21.02
C GLY A 315 -19.20 14.04 19.98
N PHE A 316 -18.89 12.88 19.39
CA PHE A 316 -18.11 12.79 18.18
C PHE A 316 -18.80 13.55 17.04
N ARG A 317 -18.01 14.28 16.26
CA ARG A 317 -18.43 14.95 15.03
C ARG A 317 -17.59 14.45 13.86
N ALA A 318 -18.18 14.37 12.68
CA ALA A 318 -17.44 14.05 11.47
C ALA A 318 -16.51 15.20 11.07
N VAL A 319 -15.30 14.85 10.64
CA VAL A 319 -14.29 15.77 10.11
C VAL A 319 -13.96 15.51 8.64
N GLU A 320 -14.11 14.26 8.20
CA GLU A 320 -13.90 13.83 6.81
C GLU A 320 -14.53 12.46 6.59
N GLN A 321 -14.61 12.04 5.33
CA GLN A 321 -14.90 10.65 4.97
C GLN A 321 -13.60 9.91 4.65
N HIS A 322 -13.56 8.62 4.97
CA HIS A 322 -12.57 7.69 4.44
C HIS A 322 -13.27 6.78 3.45
N ARG A 323 -12.65 6.58 2.28
CA ARG A 323 -13.18 5.76 1.19
C ARG A 323 -12.23 4.61 0.96
N GLU A 324 -12.68 3.38 1.20
CA GLU A 324 -11.93 2.18 0.86
C GLU A 324 -12.24 1.79 -0.57
N LEU A 325 -11.18 1.60 -1.35
CA LEU A 325 -11.24 1.38 -2.77
C LEU A 325 -10.49 0.11 -3.14
N GLU A 326 -10.99 -0.59 -4.16
CA GLU A 326 -10.35 -1.79 -4.73
C GLU A 326 -10.16 -1.65 -6.24
N LEU A 327 -9.03 -2.13 -6.75
CA LEU A 327 -8.76 -2.32 -8.16
C LEU A 327 -8.29 -3.74 -8.41
N ARG A 328 -8.83 -4.39 -9.44
CA ARG A 328 -8.35 -5.70 -9.92
C ARG A 328 -7.46 -5.49 -11.14
N LEU A 329 -6.22 -5.95 -11.03
CA LEU A 329 -5.24 -5.96 -12.09
C LEU A 329 -5.27 -7.31 -12.84
N PRO A 330 -4.99 -7.32 -14.15
CA PRO A 330 -4.70 -8.56 -14.86
C PRO A 330 -3.41 -9.20 -14.31
N SER A 331 -3.30 -10.52 -14.42
CA SER A 331 -2.07 -11.24 -14.11
C SER A 331 -1.06 -11.04 -15.25
N LEU A 332 -0.21 -10.03 -15.15
CA LEU A 332 0.78 -9.71 -16.19
C LEU A 332 2.15 -10.30 -15.85
N ARG A 333 2.87 -10.81 -16.84
CA ARG A 333 4.28 -11.20 -16.67
C ARG A 333 5.14 -9.95 -16.57
N PRO A 334 5.77 -9.64 -15.42
CA PRO A 334 6.65 -8.49 -15.31
C PRO A 334 7.98 -8.75 -16.01
N ALA A 335 8.46 -7.75 -16.75
CA ALA A 335 9.69 -7.82 -17.52
C ALA A 335 10.40 -6.45 -17.55
N ALA A 336 11.73 -6.48 -17.65
CA ALA A 336 12.54 -5.29 -17.84
C ALA A 336 13.29 -5.34 -19.17
N ARG A 337 13.35 -4.22 -19.87
CA ARG A 337 13.89 -4.12 -21.22
C ARG A 337 14.93 -3.01 -21.35
N GLY A 338 16.03 -3.28 -22.04
CA GLY A 338 17.13 -2.35 -22.29
C GLY A 338 17.02 -1.70 -23.66
N VAL A 339 16.74 -0.39 -23.69
CA VAL A 339 16.94 0.46 -24.87
C VAL A 339 18.42 0.83 -24.95
N ILE A 340 19.22 -0.07 -25.55
CA ILE A 340 20.67 0.07 -25.63
C ILE A 340 21.05 0.86 -26.88
N VAL A 341 21.78 1.97 -26.68
CA VAL A 341 22.12 2.94 -27.71
C VAL A 341 23.62 3.24 -27.72
N ASP A 342 24.23 3.21 -28.91
CA ASP A 342 25.64 3.58 -29.11
C ASP A 342 25.85 5.09 -29.38
N PRO A 343 27.10 5.60 -29.47
CA PRO A 343 27.36 7.01 -29.75
C PRO A 343 26.90 7.51 -31.13
N ASP A 344 26.63 6.60 -32.07
CA ASP A 344 26.12 6.89 -33.42
C ASP A 344 24.58 6.75 -33.49
N ASP A 345 23.91 6.70 -32.33
CA ASP A 345 22.47 6.49 -32.17
C ASP A 345 21.96 5.19 -32.84
N ARG A 346 22.80 4.14 -32.88
CA ARG A 346 22.37 2.79 -33.25
C ARG A 346 21.78 2.08 -32.05
N ILE A 347 20.76 1.26 -32.29
CA ILE A 347 19.98 0.56 -31.28
C ILE A 347 20.19 -0.94 -31.42
N LEU A 348 20.54 -1.61 -30.32
CA LEU A 348 20.62 -3.07 -30.30
C LEU A 348 19.23 -3.67 -30.15
N LEU A 349 18.82 -4.54 -31.08
CA LEU A 349 17.57 -5.28 -31.02
C LEU A 349 17.82 -6.79 -31.11
N VAL A 350 16.88 -7.53 -30.52
CA VAL A 350 16.77 -8.99 -30.55
C VAL A 350 15.64 -9.39 -31.48
N ARG A 351 15.87 -10.39 -32.32
CA ARG A 351 14.85 -11.00 -33.15
C ARG A 351 14.32 -12.26 -32.50
N PHE A 352 13.03 -12.26 -32.27
CA PHE A 352 12.24 -13.42 -31.88
C PHE A 352 11.54 -14.04 -33.08
N GLU A 353 11.40 -15.37 -33.08
CA GLU A 353 10.59 -16.09 -34.05
C GLU A 353 9.31 -16.61 -33.37
N PHE A 354 8.17 -16.20 -33.90
CA PHE A 354 6.84 -16.66 -33.46
C PHE A 354 6.08 -17.28 -34.63
N ASP A 355 4.99 -18.00 -34.34
CA ASP A 355 4.15 -18.66 -35.35
C ASP A 355 3.59 -17.68 -36.41
N ASP A 356 3.38 -16.42 -36.03
CA ASP A 356 2.88 -15.35 -36.89
C ASP A 356 4.00 -14.48 -37.52
N GLY A 357 5.27 -14.91 -37.38
CA GLY A 357 6.44 -14.35 -38.04
C GLY A 357 7.48 -13.72 -37.09
N PRO A 358 8.57 -13.16 -37.63
CA PRO A 358 9.61 -12.55 -36.82
C PRO A 358 9.12 -11.28 -36.11
N LEU A 359 9.63 -11.04 -34.91
CA LEU A 359 9.40 -9.85 -34.09
C LEU A 359 10.73 -9.32 -33.57
N TRP A 360 11.00 -8.04 -33.80
CA TRP A 360 12.17 -7.37 -33.23
C TRP A 360 11.80 -6.62 -31.95
N ALA A 361 12.54 -6.82 -30.88
CA ALA A 361 12.33 -6.11 -29.62
C ALA A 361 13.65 -5.71 -28.97
N THR A 362 13.58 -4.85 -27.98
CA THR A 362 14.73 -4.52 -27.13
C THR A 362 15.14 -5.73 -26.28
N PRO A 363 16.46 -5.95 -26.05
CA PRO A 363 16.95 -6.97 -25.13
C PRO A 363 16.36 -6.84 -23.72
N GLY A 364 16.35 -7.94 -22.98
CA GLY A 364 15.78 -8.05 -21.64
C GLY A 364 14.69 -9.11 -21.55
N GLY A 365 14.23 -9.40 -20.34
CA GLY A 365 13.33 -10.53 -20.11
C GLY A 365 12.52 -10.42 -18.83
N GLY A 366 11.99 -11.55 -18.38
CA GLY A 366 11.08 -11.62 -17.25
C GLY A 366 11.79 -11.41 -15.93
N LEU A 367 11.12 -10.77 -14.98
CA LEU A 367 11.67 -10.60 -13.63
C LEU A 367 11.53 -11.89 -12.81
N GLU A 368 12.58 -12.19 -12.05
CA GLU A 368 12.61 -13.27 -11.06
C GLU A 368 12.03 -12.82 -9.71
N ALA A 369 11.71 -13.80 -8.86
CA ALA A 369 11.19 -13.52 -7.52
C ALA A 369 12.30 -12.92 -6.62
N GLY A 370 12.03 -11.74 -6.06
CA GLY A 370 12.89 -11.11 -5.05
C GLY A 370 13.87 -10.07 -5.59
N GLU A 371 14.06 -9.96 -6.91
CA GLU A 371 14.88 -8.89 -7.51
C GLU A 371 14.08 -7.59 -7.71
N THR A 372 14.78 -6.47 -7.73
CA THR A 372 14.26 -5.20 -8.24
C THR A 372 14.23 -5.22 -9.77
N VAL A 373 13.45 -4.33 -10.37
CA VAL A 373 13.35 -4.20 -11.84
C VAL A 373 14.72 -3.96 -12.50
N VAL A 374 15.57 -3.15 -11.86
CA VAL A 374 16.92 -2.84 -12.37
C VAL A 374 17.89 -4.00 -12.19
N GLU A 375 17.77 -4.77 -11.09
CA GLU A 375 18.56 -6.00 -10.91
C GLU A 375 18.21 -7.04 -11.98
N GLY A 376 16.92 -7.26 -12.25
CA GLY A 376 16.47 -8.15 -13.32
C GLY A 376 16.95 -7.68 -14.69
N LEU A 377 16.84 -6.39 -14.99
CA LEU A 377 17.41 -5.81 -16.21
C LEU A 377 18.91 -6.12 -16.34
N ARG A 378 19.69 -5.94 -15.27
CA ARG A 378 21.13 -6.20 -15.28
C ARG A 378 21.42 -7.68 -15.55
N ARG A 379 20.71 -8.60 -14.88
CA ARG A 379 20.84 -10.05 -15.09
C ARG A 379 20.58 -10.41 -16.55
N GLU A 380 19.42 -10.02 -17.07
CA GLU A 380 18.97 -10.30 -18.44
C GLU A 380 19.97 -9.77 -19.48
N LEU A 381 20.48 -8.55 -19.32
CA LEU A 381 21.43 -7.97 -20.27
C LEU A 381 22.81 -8.63 -20.23
N VAL A 382 23.22 -9.16 -19.08
CA VAL A 382 24.43 -9.99 -18.99
C VAL A 382 24.21 -11.32 -19.72
N GLU A 383 23.05 -11.94 -19.53
CA GLU A 383 22.70 -13.24 -20.08
C GLU A 383 22.53 -13.23 -21.60
N GLU A 384 21.78 -12.27 -22.13
CA GLU A 384 21.45 -12.18 -23.55
C GLU A 384 22.56 -11.54 -24.39
N VAL A 385 23.13 -10.42 -23.91
CA VAL A 385 24.01 -9.57 -24.75
C VAL A 385 25.41 -9.38 -24.18
N GLY A 386 25.66 -9.75 -22.91
CA GLY A 386 26.97 -9.68 -22.27
C GLY A 386 27.30 -8.30 -21.70
N LEU A 387 26.33 -7.40 -21.59
CA LEU A 387 26.51 -6.04 -21.10
C LEU A 387 26.49 -6.03 -19.56
N ARG A 388 27.63 -5.73 -18.93
CA ARG A 388 27.78 -5.78 -17.46
C ARG A 388 27.72 -4.42 -16.77
N ASP A 389 28.39 -3.44 -17.34
CA ASP A 389 28.66 -2.17 -16.66
C ASP A 389 27.89 -1.02 -17.30
N PHE A 390 26.84 -0.57 -16.61
CA PHE A 390 26.12 0.66 -16.94
C PHE A 390 25.62 1.35 -15.67
N ALA A 391 25.60 2.69 -15.66
CA ALA A 391 25.03 3.48 -14.58
C ALA A 391 23.53 3.17 -14.41
N ASP A 392 22.92 3.61 -13.30
CA ASP A 392 21.48 3.40 -13.10
C ASP A 392 20.68 4.03 -14.25
N PRO A 393 19.96 3.20 -15.04
CA PRO A 393 19.44 3.66 -16.30
C PRO A 393 18.11 4.40 -16.08
N PRO A 394 17.85 5.50 -16.79
CA PRO A 394 16.59 6.19 -16.67
C PRO A 394 15.45 5.39 -17.31
N HIS A 395 14.32 5.34 -16.59
CA HIS A 395 13.12 4.63 -17.01
C HIS A 395 12.36 5.47 -18.06
N LEU A 396 12.28 4.96 -19.28
CA LEU A 396 11.66 5.61 -20.43
C LEU A 396 10.15 5.37 -20.49
N TRP A 397 9.76 4.10 -20.50
CA TRP A 397 8.40 3.68 -20.85
C TRP A 397 7.91 2.56 -19.97
N HIS A 398 6.62 2.58 -19.67
CA HIS A 398 5.89 1.56 -18.93
C HIS A 398 4.76 1.05 -19.83
N GLU A 399 4.77 -0.23 -20.18
CA GLU A 399 3.79 -0.85 -21.08
C GLU A 399 2.99 -1.91 -20.34
N GLU A 400 1.67 -1.74 -20.30
CA GLU A 400 0.71 -2.75 -19.85
C GLU A 400 -0.01 -3.33 -21.08
N ALA A 401 0.34 -4.54 -21.50
CA ALA A 401 -0.24 -5.18 -22.67
C ALA A 401 -1.03 -6.44 -22.27
N VAL A 402 -2.35 -6.28 -22.09
CA VAL A 402 -3.28 -7.41 -21.88
C VAL A 402 -3.59 -8.07 -23.22
N ALA A 403 -3.11 -9.29 -23.41
CA ALA A 403 -3.30 -10.07 -24.62
C ALA A 403 -3.19 -11.56 -24.28
N GLU A 404 -4.31 -12.28 -24.36
CA GLU A 404 -4.35 -13.71 -24.10
C GLU A 404 -3.38 -14.47 -25.02
N GLY A 405 -2.56 -15.35 -24.43
CA GLY A 405 -1.55 -16.13 -25.15
C GLY A 405 -0.22 -15.39 -25.43
N HIS A 406 -0.09 -14.12 -25.04
CA HIS A 406 1.16 -13.37 -25.20
C HIS A 406 2.27 -13.91 -24.27
N ALA A 407 1.91 -14.34 -23.07
CA ALA A 407 2.80 -15.02 -22.14
C ALA A 407 2.07 -16.20 -21.47
N THR A 408 2.63 -17.41 -21.60
CA THR A 408 2.03 -18.62 -21.04
C THR A 408 1.82 -18.49 -19.54
N GLY A 409 0.58 -18.67 -19.08
CA GLY A 409 0.21 -18.57 -17.66
C GLY A 409 -0.13 -17.15 -17.17
N TYR A 410 -0.11 -16.15 -18.06
CA TYR A 410 -0.43 -14.76 -17.76
C TYR A 410 -1.49 -14.22 -18.74
N ASP A 411 -2.20 -13.18 -18.31
CA ASP A 411 -3.18 -12.44 -19.11
C ASP A 411 -2.50 -11.47 -20.10
N GLY A 412 -1.18 -11.29 -19.97
CA GLY A 412 -0.40 -10.38 -20.79
C GLY A 412 1.02 -10.16 -20.26
N VAL A 413 1.63 -9.06 -20.68
CA VAL A 413 2.99 -8.65 -20.27
C VAL A 413 2.98 -7.24 -19.70
N LEU A 414 3.90 -7.00 -18.79
CA LEU A 414 4.21 -5.70 -18.21
C LEU A 414 5.69 -5.42 -18.47
N ASN A 415 6.00 -4.48 -19.36
CA ASN A 415 7.39 -4.17 -19.73
C ASN A 415 7.78 -2.77 -19.22
N ASP A 416 8.83 -2.71 -18.40
CA ASP A 416 9.51 -1.46 -18.03
C ASP A 416 10.78 -1.29 -18.90
N TYR A 417 10.88 -0.17 -19.64
CA TYR A 417 11.94 0.09 -20.61
C TYR A 417 12.94 1.13 -20.10
N PHE A 418 14.23 0.80 -20.14
CA PHE A 418 15.29 1.62 -19.58
C PHE A 418 16.32 2.02 -20.64
N LEU A 419 16.71 3.30 -20.69
CA LEU A 419 17.73 3.78 -21.62
C LEU A 419 19.12 3.44 -21.11
N ILE A 420 19.92 2.80 -21.95
CA ILE A 420 21.32 2.49 -21.65
C ILE A 420 22.19 3.02 -22.77
N ARG A 421 23.13 3.91 -22.44
CA ARG A 421 24.13 4.41 -23.38
C ARG A 421 25.46 3.71 -23.14
N THR A 422 26.04 3.16 -24.19
CA THR A 422 27.29 2.38 -24.13
C THR A 422 28.06 2.51 -25.45
N ASP A 423 29.35 2.18 -25.47
CA ASP A 423 30.07 2.03 -26.74
C ASP A 423 29.54 0.83 -27.53
N GLN A 424 29.68 0.85 -28.86
CA GLN A 424 29.31 -0.29 -29.69
C GLN A 424 30.14 -1.53 -29.31
N PHE A 425 29.47 -2.67 -29.15
CA PHE A 425 30.10 -3.96 -28.85
C PHE A 425 29.50 -5.07 -29.71
N GLU A 426 30.23 -6.19 -29.83
CA GLU A 426 29.71 -7.41 -30.41
C GLU A 426 28.87 -8.16 -29.36
N PRO A 427 27.55 -8.33 -29.53
CA PRO A 427 26.70 -8.98 -28.54
C PRO A 427 27.12 -10.42 -28.31
N ALA A 428 27.51 -10.74 -27.08
CA ALA A 428 27.96 -12.07 -26.68
C ALA A 428 27.65 -12.29 -25.20
N GLY A 429 26.42 -12.73 -24.92
CA GLY A 429 25.94 -13.06 -23.58
C GLY A 429 26.53 -14.35 -23.01
N SER A 430 26.13 -14.69 -21.78
CA SER A 430 26.51 -15.97 -21.16
C SER A 430 25.71 -17.17 -21.66
N MET A 431 24.56 -16.93 -22.32
CA MET A 431 23.74 -18.00 -22.89
C MET A 431 24.35 -18.56 -24.17
N THR A 432 24.28 -19.88 -24.30
CA THR A 432 24.62 -20.59 -25.54
C THR A 432 23.57 -20.34 -26.63
N ALA A 433 23.92 -20.61 -27.89
CA ALA A 433 22.98 -20.49 -29.00
C ALA A 433 21.81 -21.49 -28.94
N GLU A 434 21.90 -22.54 -28.11
CA GLU A 434 20.78 -23.46 -27.85
C GLU A 434 19.84 -22.88 -26.79
N GLU A 435 20.38 -22.29 -25.72
CA GLU A 435 19.61 -21.61 -24.67
C GLU A 435 18.88 -20.39 -25.22
N LEU A 436 19.53 -19.54 -26.01
CA LEU A 436 18.89 -18.41 -26.68
C LEU A 436 17.72 -18.86 -27.57
N ARG A 437 17.89 -19.96 -28.32
CA ARG A 437 16.79 -20.50 -29.15
C ARG A 437 15.65 -21.09 -28.33
N ALA A 438 15.94 -21.65 -27.15
CA ALA A 438 14.90 -22.12 -26.24
C ALA A 438 14.02 -20.97 -25.73
N GLU A 439 14.57 -19.75 -25.71
CA GLU A 439 13.84 -18.51 -25.41
C GLU A 439 13.34 -17.77 -26.68
N ASN A 440 13.37 -18.45 -27.82
CA ASN A 440 13.01 -17.93 -29.15
C ASN A 440 13.88 -16.75 -29.62
N VAL A 441 15.11 -16.59 -29.12
CA VAL A 441 16.07 -15.58 -29.59
C VAL A 441 16.90 -16.15 -30.74
N HIS A 442 16.83 -15.52 -31.92
CA HIS A 442 17.46 -16.02 -33.15
C HIS A 442 18.55 -15.11 -33.74
N GLU A 443 18.47 -13.80 -33.47
CA GLU A 443 19.39 -12.83 -34.05
C GLU A 443 19.54 -11.62 -33.13
N LEU A 444 20.76 -11.11 -33.00
CA LEU A 444 21.08 -9.86 -32.32
C LEU A 444 21.68 -8.92 -33.36
N ARG A 445 21.16 -7.70 -33.46
CA ARG A 445 21.61 -6.75 -34.48
C ARG A 445 21.53 -5.31 -34.00
N TRP A 446 22.55 -4.54 -34.35
CA TRP A 446 22.55 -3.08 -34.26
C TRP A 446 21.81 -2.47 -35.46
N TRP A 447 20.91 -1.54 -35.18
CA TRP A 447 20.06 -0.87 -36.17
C TRP A 447 20.23 0.64 -36.10
N THR A 448 20.36 1.30 -37.25
CA THR A 448 20.17 2.75 -37.35
C THR A 448 18.69 3.11 -37.33
N LEU A 449 18.35 4.34 -36.92
CA LEU A 449 16.97 4.84 -37.00
C LEU A 449 16.38 4.81 -38.42
N ALA A 450 17.22 5.00 -39.45
CA ALA A 450 16.79 4.93 -40.85
C ALA A 450 16.43 3.49 -41.25
N GLU A 451 17.25 2.50 -40.87
CA GLU A 451 16.93 1.09 -41.12
C GLU A 451 15.65 0.66 -40.39
N LEU A 452 15.42 1.12 -39.15
CA LEU A 452 14.19 0.83 -38.41
C LEU A 452 12.95 1.42 -39.10
N ALA A 453 13.05 2.64 -39.61
CA ALA A 453 11.95 3.32 -40.30
C ALA A 453 11.60 2.67 -41.66
N ASP A 454 12.61 2.18 -42.37
CA ASP A 454 12.44 1.52 -43.67
C ASP A 454 12.08 0.02 -43.54
N HIS A 455 12.18 -0.56 -42.34
CA HIS A 455 11.89 -1.97 -42.12
C HIS A 455 10.39 -2.26 -42.12
N GLY A 456 9.93 -3.11 -43.04
CA GLY A 456 8.54 -3.55 -43.12
C GLY A 456 8.14 -4.68 -42.15
N GLY A 457 9.03 -5.06 -41.22
CA GLY A 457 8.77 -6.10 -40.22
C GLY A 457 8.07 -5.56 -38.97
N ARG A 458 7.92 -6.42 -37.96
CA ARG A 458 7.22 -6.11 -36.70
C ARG A 458 8.20 -5.76 -35.60
N PHE A 459 7.79 -4.81 -34.76
CA PHE A 459 8.52 -4.42 -33.56
C PHE A 459 7.66 -4.58 -32.29
N ALA A 460 8.31 -4.74 -31.15
CA ALA A 460 7.72 -4.62 -29.83
C ALA A 460 8.52 -3.61 -28.98
N PRO A 461 7.89 -2.50 -28.52
CA PRO A 461 6.52 -2.07 -28.80
C PRO A 461 6.25 -1.84 -30.30
N ARG A 462 4.98 -1.89 -30.72
CA ARG A 462 4.62 -1.79 -32.15
C ARG A 462 5.15 -0.52 -32.83
N ASN A 463 5.19 0.59 -32.10
CA ASN A 463 5.66 1.88 -32.59
C ASN A 463 7.11 2.20 -32.17
N LEU A 464 7.93 1.18 -31.90
CA LEU A 464 9.30 1.33 -31.41
C LEU A 464 10.15 2.33 -32.24
N PRO A 465 10.12 2.37 -33.59
CA PRO A 465 10.91 3.32 -34.36
C PRO A 465 10.61 4.79 -34.03
N ASP A 466 9.34 5.14 -33.84
CA ASP A 466 8.93 6.50 -33.49
C ASP A 466 9.24 6.83 -32.03
N LEU A 467 9.03 5.87 -31.13
CA LEU A 467 9.37 6.00 -29.70
C LEU A 467 10.86 6.28 -29.52
N LEU A 468 11.73 5.51 -30.18
CA LEU A 468 13.18 5.70 -30.16
C LEU A 468 13.57 7.07 -30.71
N ARG A 469 13.01 7.49 -31.85
CA ARG A 469 13.28 8.81 -32.44
C ARG A 469 12.94 9.93 -31.46
N GLN A 470 11.80 9.84 -30.77
CA GLN A 470 11.38 10.84 -29.80
C GLN A 470 12.29 10.84 -28.56
N ALA A 471 12.62 9.68 -28.02
CA ALA A 471 13.48 9.55 -26.83
C ALA A 471 14.91 10.03 -27.09
N LEU A 472 15.47 9.77 -28.28
CA LEU A 472 16.79 10.25 -28.65
C LEU A 472 16.82 11.76 -28.90
N ALA A 473 15.76 12.32 -29.49
CA ALA A 473 15.66 13.76 -29.72
C ALA A 473 15.40 14.57 -28.44
N SER A 474 14.58 14.04 -27.53
CA SER A 474 14.10 14.77 -26.35
C SER A 474 14.86 14.41 -25.06
N GLY A 475 15.62 13.32 -25.09
CA GLY A 475 16.16 12.69 -23.88
C GLY A 475 15.11 11.87 -23.12
N PRO A 476 15.52 11.23 -22.01
CA PRO A 476 14.60 10.48 -21.16
C PRO A 476 13.55 11.41 -20.52
N PRO A 477 12.30 10.97 -20.37
CA PRO A 477 11.24 11.79 -19.79
C PRO A 477 11.47 11.99 -18.29
N THR A 478 10.79 12.97 -17.69
CA THR A 478 10.88 13.21 -16.25
C THR A 478 10.21 12.08 -15.45
N THR A 479 9.14 11.50 -15.97
CA THR A 479 8.48 10.28 -15.46
C THR A 479 8.27 9.31 -16.63
N PRO A 480 8.27 7.99 -16.41
CA PRO A 480 8.06 7.02 -17.48
C PRO A 480 6.75 7.29 -18.22
N LEU A 481 6.77 7.21 -19.55
CA LEU A 481 5.56 7.37 -20.37
C LEU A 481 4.82 6.04 -20.45
N GLY A 482 3.51 6.06 -20.23
CA GLY A 482 2.66 4.90 -20.53
C GLY A 482 2.54 4.67 -22.04
N LEU A 483 2.62 3.41 -22.48
CA LEU A 483 2.47 3.01 -23.89
C LEU A 483 1.09 2.46 -24.23
#